data_AF-A0A5Q2NV42-F1
#
_entry.id   AF-A0A5Q2NV42-F1
#
_cell.length_a   1.000
_cell.length_b   1.000
_cell.length_c   1.000
_cell.angle_alpha   90.00
_cell.angle_beta   90.00
_cell.angle_gamma   90.00
#
_symmetry.space_group_name_H-M   'P 1'
#
loop_
_entity.id
_entity.type
_entity.pdbx_description
1 polymer ?
#
loop_
_entity_poly.entity_id
_entity_poly.type
_entity_poly.pdbx_seq_one_letter_code
_entity_poly.pdbx_strand_id
1 'polypeptide(L)'
;MLISVCLIVKDEEEVLGRCLDSVKEAADEIIVVDTGSSDGTKEVAAKYTDKIYDFEWIKDFSAARNESIRHAEGTWILVLDADEYFAPGEAMKLREFLGRSVPSENEIYTLNVSSFIGKSRSDSILTAGQIPRLFPNRMGFSYHRPIHEQLQSERDVQLVSIVAPVSLYHTGYLKETVAAKSKIDRNAELLAQMKQSKGFVAYDLFTVGNEFAVQDNLPKAVYYYEKAIRSKEDAGAMWYSKCVIVLVQCYIRLNRYVEALQLLEKNLGHWSSYPDFSYLKASLLHYLGFLDEAEQVYLKTLEIAMKKAQQDAIFWLESAEFASTLPMRKLAAIYENRGNLERAVYYWSKLLQQDPHDFNALHSLVHTIFLREEPDAIIRLLDKMYPEGNSNNLYILFRTSATVGADKLVEHYFSKLREAGHELAADDWFRAAFALNDRSLYTEARSRYPEHHLKGDLYLMQAVRFHRWEMSIPAYAPGNELESNEFDSIPSLLNGTADASSVKPEVVSILL
;
A
#
# COMPACT_ATOMS: atom_id res chain seq x y z
N MET A 1 25.52 -26.67 -6.85
CA MET A 1 24.41 -25.75 -7.17
C MET A 1 24.16 -24.90 -5.94
N LEU A 2 23.96 -23.59 -6.09
CA LEU A 2 23.75 -22.67 -4.98
C LEU A 2 22.26 -22.52 -4.66
N ILE A 3 21.42 -22.23 -5.66
CA ILE A 3 20.00 -21.90 -5.48
C ILE A 3 19.13 -22.88 -6.26
N SER A 4 18.20 -23.51 -5.56
CA SER A 4 17.05 -24.22 -6.12
C SER A 4 15.81 -23.35 -6.00
N VAL A 5 15.20 -22.99 -7.12
CA VAL A 5 13.90 -22.33 -7.12
C VAL A 5 12.80 -23.38 -7.15
N CYS A 6 11.90 -23.38 -6.18
CA CYS A 6 10.85 -24.37 -6.02
C CYS A 6 9.49 -23.69 -6.17
N LEU A 7 8.66 -24.20 -7.09
CA LEU A 7 7.31 -23.71 -7.33
C LEU A 7 6.29 -24.84 -7.24
N ILE A 8 5.10 -24.50 -6.77
CA ILE A 8 3.88 -25.28 -7.00
C ILE A 8 3.00 -24.50 -7.96
N VAL A 9 2.42 -25.17 -8.96
CA VAL A 9 1.61 -24.51 -9.99
C VAL A 9 0.31 -25.25 -10.25
N LYS A 10 -0.71 -24.49 -10.67
CA LYS A 10 -1.96 -25.01 -11.22
C LYS A 10 -2.65 -23.94 -12.07
N ASP A 11 -2.76 -24.18 -13.37
CA ASP A 11 -3.47 -23.29 -14.29
C ASP A 11 -2.89 -21.84 -14.29
N GLU A 12 -1.57 -21.71 -14.41
CA GLU A 12 -0.80 -20.46 -14.31
C GLU A 12 -0.12 -20.05 -15.64
N GLU A 13 -0.63 -20.50 -16.80
CA GLU A 13 0.03 -20.28 -18.11
C GLU A 13 0.30 -18.79 -18.42
N GLU A 14 -0.57 -17.90 -17.94
CA GLU A 14 -0.51 -16.47 -18.22
C GLU A 14 0.59 -15.73 -17.44
N VAL A 15 0.97 -16.23 -16.25
CA VAL A 15 1.86 -15.51 -15.32
C VAL A 15 3.19 -16.22 -15.09
N LEU A 16 3.23 -17.55 -15.19
CA LEU A 16 4.39 -18.37 -14.87
C LEU A 16 5.65 -17.97 -15.66
N GLY A 17 5.50 -17.65 -16.95
CA GLY A 17 6.63 -17.27 -17.80
C GLY A 17 7.40 -16.06 -17.26
N ARG A 18 6.70 -15.04 -16.74
CA ARG A 18 7.33 -13.85 -16.15
C ARG A 18 8.05 -14.17 -14.84
N CYS A 19 7.47 -15.04 -14.00
CA CYS A 19 8.11 -15.51 -12.78
C CYS A 19 9.45 -16.19 -13.11
N LEU A 20 9.42 -17.18 -14.01
CA LEU A 20 10.59 -17.96 -14.41
C LEU A 20 11.64 -17.11 -15.13
N ASP A 21 11.23 -16.18 -16.00
CA ASP A 21 12.13 -15.22 -16.63
C ASP A 21 12.90 -14.37 -15.62
N SER A 22 12.29 -14.04 -14.48
CA SER A 22 12.92 -13.19 -13.46
C SER A 22 14.01 -13.91 -12.65
N VAL A 23 14.04 -15.25 -12.67
CA VAL A 23 14.99 -16.06 -11.88
C VAL A 23 15.96 -16.89 -12.70
N LYS A 24 15.70 -17.11 -14.00
CA LYS A 24 16.47 -18.06 -14.85
C LYS A 24 17.98 -17.81 -14.89
N GLU A 25 18.43 -16.57 -14.72
CA GLU A 25 19.87 -16.24 -14.71
C GLU A 25 20.52 -16.43 -13.33
N ALA A 26 19.74 -16.42 -12.26
CA ALA A 26 20.21 -16.51 -10.88
C ALA A 26 20.10 -17.91 -10.28
N ALA A 27 19.10 -18.69 -10.72
CA ALA A 27 18.85 -20.06 -10.29
C ALA A 27 19.84 -21.05 -10.92
N ASP A 28 20.36 -22.00 -10.14
CA ASP A 28 21.12 -23.12 -10.72
C ASP A 28 20.19 -24.25 -11.17
N GLU A 29 19.02 -24.34 -10.55
CA GLU A 29 17.94 -25.24 -10.95
C GLU A 29 16.58 -24.66 -10.60
N ILE A 30 15.57 -25.05 -11.38
CA ILE A 30 14.17 -24.70 -11.18
C ILE A 30 13.39 -26.01 -11.09
N ILE A 31 12.66 -26.20 -9.99
CA ILE A 31 11.77 -27.33 -9.76
C ILE A 31 10.34 -26.82 -9.81
N VAL A 32 9.53 -27.43 -10.68
CA VAL A 32 8.10 -27.13 -10.79
C VAL A 32 7.31 -28.38 -10.42
N VAL A 33 6.46 -28.26 -9.41
CA VAL A 33 5.47 -29.29 -9.06
C VAL A 33 4.09 -28.82 -9.54
N ASP A 34 3.55 -29.54 -10.51
CA ASP A 34 2.23 -29.29 -11.06
C ASP A 34 1.17 -30.07 -10.28
N THR A 35 0.14 -29.37 -9.78
CA THR A 35 -0.92 -29.96 -8.94
C THR A 35 -2.20 -30.30 -9.72
N GLY A 36 -2.08 -30.46 -11.04
CA GLY A 36 -3.18 -30.83 -11.94
C GLY A 36 -3.65 -29.67 -12.81
N SER A 37 -2.73 -28.98 -13.48
CA SER A 37 -3.04 -27.98 -14.52
C SER A 37 -3.73 -28.65 -15.72
N SER A 38 -4.63 -27.89 -16.33
CA SER A 38 -5.40 -28.23 -17.52
C SER A 38 -5.13 -27.31 -18.71
N ASP A 39 -4.37 -26.24 -18.49
CA ASP A 39 -3.91 -25.26 -19.47
C ASP A 39 -2.45 -25.52 -19.91
N GLY A 40 -1.83 -24.55 -20.60
CA GLY A 40 -0.46 -24.62 -21.10
C GLY A 40 0.65 -24.44 -20.06
N THR A 41 0.36 -24.55 -18.75
CA THR A 41 1.32 -24.29 -17.67
C THR A 41 2.59 -25.14 -17.78
N LYS A 42 2.46 -26.43 -18.08
CA LYS A 42 3.60 -27.35 -18.18
C LYS A 42 4.47 -27.04 -19.39
N GLU A 43 3.87 -26.65 -20.51
CA GLU A 43 4.56 -26.24 -21.72
C GLU A 43 5.34 -24.95 -21.51
N VAL A 44 4.83 -24.04 -20.68
CA VAL A 44 5.58 -22.84 -20.26
C VAL A 44 6.77 -23.26 -19.40
N ALA A 45 6.56 -24.07 -18.36
CA ALA A 45 7.63 -24.54 -17.48
C ALA A 45 8.75 -25.29 -18.23
N ALA A 46 8.39 -26.10 -19.23
CA ALA A 46 9.30 -26.92 -20.01
C ALA A 46 10.32 -26.11 -20.84
N LYS A 47 10.07 -24.80 -21.03
CA LYS A 47 11.02 -23.89 -21.67
C LYS A 47 12.19 -23.50 -20.74
N TYR A 48 12.03 -23.69 -19.43
CA TYR A 48 12.98 -23.24 -18.41
C TYR A 48 13.65 -24.39 -17.66
N THR A 49 12.99 -25.54 -17.54
CA THR A 49 13.52 -26.69 -16.79
C THR A 49 12.95 -28.01 -17.30
N ASP A 50 13.72 -29.08 -17.16
CA ASP A 50 13.27 -30.47 -17.34
C ASP A 50 12.76 -31.09 -16.02
N LYS A 51 12.95 -30.41 -14.88
CA LYS A 51 12.51 -30.86 -13.55
C LYS A 51 11.06 -30.46 -13.24
N ILE A 52 10.15 -31.03 -14.01
CA ILE A 52 8.70 -30.85 -13.85
C ILE A 52 8.10 -32.15 -13.32
N TYR A 53 7.42 -32.07 -12.18
CA TYR A 53 6.86 -33.21 -11.47
C TYR A 53 5.35 -33.06 -11.29
N ASP A 54 4.63 -34.17 -11.42
CA ASP A 54 3.21 -34.24 -11.12
C ASP A 54 2.98 -34.58 -9.65
N PHE A 55 2.08 -33.85 -9.00
CA PHE A 55 1.61 -34.13 -7.65
C PHE A 55 0.09 -34.11 -7.62
N GLU A 56 -0.54 -35.22 -7.24
CA GLU A 56 -1.99 -35.26 -7.10
C GLU A 56 -2.45 -34.28 -6.02
N TRP A 57 -3.40 -33.39 -6.34
CA TRP A 57 -3.93 -32.43 -5.38
C TRP A 57 -4.69 -33.11 -4.24
N ILE A 58 -4.00 -33.33 -3.13
CA ILE A 58 -4.53 -33.96 -1.91
C ILE A 58 -5.09 -32.96 -0.90
N LYS A 59 -5.48 -31.75 -1.34
CA LYS A 59 -6.00 -30.70 -0.45
C LYS A 59 -5.00 -30.23 0.61
N ASP A 60 -3.71 -30.22 0.27
CA ASP A 60 -2.63 -29.80 1.17
C ASP A 60 -1.53 -29.07 0.38
N PHE A 61 -1.46 -27.74 0.55
CA PHE A 61 -0.42 -26.92 -0.08
C PHE A 61 0.98 -27.28 0.44
N SER A 62 1.12 -27.52 1.75
CA SER A 62 2.40 -27.85 2.37
C SER A 62 2.97 -29.13 1.78
N ALA A 63 2.12 -30.13 1.54
CA ALA A 63 2.53 -31.38 0.91
C ALA A 63 3.09 -31.15 -0.50
N ALA A 64 2.42 -30.31 -1.31
CA ALA A 64 2.91 -29.96 -2.65
C ALA A 64 4.23 -29.15 -2.58
N ARG A 65 4.37 -28.19 -1.66
CA ARG A 65 5.62 -27.44 -1.47
C ARG A 65 6.75 -28.35 -1.03
N ASN A 66 6.51 -29.22 -0.06
CA ASN A 66 7.50 -30.18 0.41
C ASN A 66 7.89 -31.18 -0.69
N GLU A 67 6.97 -31.55 -1.58
CA GLU A 67 7.31 -32.35 -2.76
C GLU A 67 8.28 -31.60 -3.68
N SER A 68 8.08 -30.30 -3.92
CA SER A 68 9.02 -29.51 -4.74
C SER A 68 10.41 -29.42 -4.08
N ILE A 69 10.46 -29.24 -2.77
CA ILE A 69 11.70 -29.17 -1.98
C ILE A 69 12.45 -30.50 -2.01
N ARG A 70 11.73 -31.63 -2.04
CA ARG A 70 12.33 -32.97 -2.04
C ARG A 70 13.23 -33.23 -3.26
N HIS A 71 12.96 -32.57 -4.39
CA HIS A 71 13.75 -32.69 -5.63
C HIS A 71 14.90 -31.68 -5.72
N ALA A 72 15.01 -30.76 -4.75
CA ALA A 72 16.02 -29.72 -4.76
C ALA A 72 17.40 -30.21 -4.27
N GLU A 73 18.45 -29.81 -4.98
CA GLU A 73 19.84 -30.19 -4.74
C GLU A 73 20.76 -29.01 -4.38
N GLY A 74 20.31 -27.78 -4.64
CA GLY A 74 21.00 -26.55 -4.28
C GLY A 74 21.13 -26.37 -2.77
N THR A 75 22.15 -25.60 -2.37
CA THR A 75 22.42 -25.27 -0.96
C THR A 75 21.26 -24.50 -0.33
N TRP A 76 20.61 -23.63 -1.10
CA TRP A 76 19.52 -22.77 -0.68
C TRP A 76 18.25 -23.10 -1.46
N ILE A 77 17.12 -23.14 -0.73
CA ILE A 77 15.78 -23.24 -1.31
C ILE A 77 15.19 -21.84 -1.39
N LEU A 78 14.78 -21.43 -2.59
CA LEU A 78 13.92 -20.28 -2.80
C LEU A 78 12.55 -20.76 -3.25
N VAL A 79 11.53 -20.56 -2.42
CA VAL A 79 10.14 -20.86 -2.78
C VAL A 79 9.51 -19.62 -3.40
N LEU A 80 8.86 -19.77 -4.56
CA LEU A 80 8.11 -18.70 -5.22
C LEU A 80 6.72 -19.17 -5.63
N ASP A 81 5.78 -18.24 -5.65
CA ASP A 81 4.49 -18.45 -6.28
C ASP A 81 4.53 -17.96 -7.75
N ALA A 82 3.72 -18.55 -8.64
CA ALA A 82 3.79 -18.31 -10.09
C ALA A 82 3.47 -16.87 -10.51
N ASP A 83 2.78 -16.11 -9.64
CA ASP A 83 2.42 -14.72 -9.84
C ASP A 83 3.37 -13.71 -9.14
N GLU A 84 4.48 -14.22 -8.58
CA GLU A 84 5.59 -13.45 -8.00
C GLU A 84 6.78 -13.35 -8.98
N TYR A 85 7.46 -12.21 -9.00
CA TYR A 85 8.66 -12.02 -9.85
C TYR A 85 9.63 -10.98 -9.29
N PHE A 86 10.92 -11.13 -9.58
CA PHE A 86 11.94 -10.15 -9.20
C PHE A 86 11.98 -8.96 -10.17
N ALA A 87 12.31 -7.77 -9.64
CA ALA A 87 12.70 -6.65 -10.48
C ALA A 87 14.02 -6.98 -11.22
N PRO A 88 14.29 -6.36 -12.38
CA PRO A 88 15.56 -6.53 -13.08
C PRO A 88 16.77 -6.34 -12.15
N GLY A 89 17.64 -7.35 -12.07
CA GLY A 89 18.84 -7.34 -11.23
C GLY A 89 18.66 -7.80 -9.78
N GLU A 90 17.44 -7.84 -9.23
CA GLU A 90 17.22 -8.26 -7.83
C GLU A 90 17.55 -9.74 -7.60
N ALA A 91 17.20 -10.63 -8.53
CA ALA A 91 17.54 -12.05 -8.42
C ALA A 91 19.06 -12.30 -8.40
N MET A 92 19.84 -11.51 -9.15
CA MET A 92 21.31 -11.60 -9.13
C MET A 92 21.89 -11.08 -7.81
N LYS A 93 21.34 -9.99 -7.24
CA LYS A 93 21.71 -9.54 -5.89
C LYS A 93 21.46 -10.63 -4.84
N LEU A 94 20.35 -11.35 -4.95
CA LEU A 94 20.06 -12.49 -4.08
C LEU A 94 21.14 -13.57 -4.20
N ARG A 95 21.55 -13.92 -5.42
CA ARG A 95 22.63 -14.88 -5.67
C ARG A 95 23.96 -14.44 -5.06
N GLU A 96 24.34 -13.18 -5.24
CA GLU A 96 25.57 -12.63 -4.66
C GLU A 96 25.55 -12.64 -3.13
N PHE A 97 24.42 -12.27 -2.53
CA PHE A 97 24.20 -12.33 -1.09
C PHE A 97 24.37 -13.77 -0.57
N LEU A 98 23.66 -14.73 -1.17
CA LEU A 98 23.72 -16.14 -0.79
C LEU A 98 25.09 -16.79 -1.03
N GLY A 99 25.85 -16.33 -2.01
CA GLY A 99 27.22 -16.80 -2.26
C GLY A 99 28.21 -16.43 -1.16
N ARG A 100 27.84 -15.47 -0.29
CA ARG A 100 28.63 -15.05 0.89
C ARG A 100 28.02 -15.52 2.20
N SER A 101 26.78 -16.00 2.19
CA SER A 101 26.07 -16.48 3.37
C SER A 101 26.44 -17.93 3.70
N VAL A 102 26.43 -18.26 4.99
CA VAL A 102 26.65 -19.62 5.49
C VAL A 102 25.31 -20.20 5.92
N PRO A 103 24.88 -21.37 5.39
CA PRO A 103 23.69 -22.07 5.85
C PRO A 103 23.69 -22.32 7.36
N SER A 104 22.57 -22.05 8.02
CA SER A 104 22.39 -22.25 9.46
C SER A 104 21.12 -23.05 9.78
N GLU A 105 21.16 -23.84 10.85
CA GLU A 105 20.08 -24.76 11.24
C GLU A 105 18.86 -24.06 11.86
N ASN A 106 18.97 -22.76 12.14
CA ASN A 106 17.90 -21.97 12.74
C ASN A 106 17.63 -20.64 12.03
N GLU A 107 18.30 -20.33 10.92
CA GLU A 107 18.11 -19.06 10.20
C GLU A 107 17.32 -19.27 8.91
N ILE A 108 16.27 -18.48 8.76
CA ILE A 108 15.47 -18.39 7.53
C ILE A 108 15.45 -16.94 7.07
N TYR A 109 15.20 -16.74 5.78
CA TYR A 109 15.21 -15.43 5.17
C TYR A 109 13.82 -15.04 4.68
N THR A 110 13.41 -13.83 5.06
CA THR A 110 12.21 -13.18 4.57
C THR A 110 12.55 -12.27 3.39
N LEU A 111 11.66 -12.25 2.39
CA LEU A 111 11.77 -11.37 1.23
C LEU A 111 10.68 -10.30 1.32
N ASN A 112 11.00 -9.08 0.90
CA ASN A 112 10.02 -8.00 0.82
C ASN A 112 9.15 -8.20 -0.42
N VAL A 113 7.88 -8.54 -0.25
CA VAL A 113 6.94 -8.78 -1.36
C VAL A 113 6.03 -7.57 -1.51
N SER A 114 6.19 -6.83 -2.59
CA SER A 114 5.42 -5.64 -2.96
C SER A 114 4.23 -6.02 -3.84
N SER A 115 3.02 -5.74 -3.39
CA SER A 115 1.79 -5.95 -4.17
C SER A 115 1.34 -4.66 -4.84
N PHE A 116 0.90 -4.76 -6.10
CA PHE A 116 0.24 -3.66 -6.80
C PHE A 116 -1.27 -3.74 -6.56
N ILE A 117 -1.89 -2.63 -6.17
CA ILE A 117 -3.34 -2.47 -6.13
C ILE A 117 -3.67 -1.24 -6.97
N GLY A 118 -4.30 -1.43 -8.13
CA GLY A 118 -4.69 -0.31 -9.00
C GLY A 118 -4.99 -0.74 -10.44
N LYS A 119 -5.77 0.08 -11.16
CA LYS A 119 -6.11 -0.14 -12.59
C LYS A 119 -5.02 0.38 -13.53
N SER A 120 -3.94 0.98 -13.01
CA SER A 120 -2.87 1.63 -13.77
C SER A 120 -1.49 1.38 -13.14
N ARG A 121 -0.45 1.39 -13.97
CA ARG A 121 0.98 1.31 -13.59
C ARG A 121 1.47 2.50 -12.74
N SER A 122 0.65 3.55 -12.61
CA SER A 122 0.87 4.75 -11.78
C SER A 122 0.31 4.63 -10.36
N ASP A 123 -0.50 3.61 -10.08
CA ASP A 123 -1.19 3.49 -8.80
C ASP A 123 -0.38 2.54 -7.92
N SER A 124 0.46 3.17 -7.11
CA SER A 124 0.93 2.78 -5.77
C SER A 124 1.08 1.28 -5.47
N ILE A 125 2.33 0.88 -5.21
CA ILE A 125 2.64 -0.33 -4.42
C ILE A 125 1.94 -0.15 -3.06
N LEU A 126 0.91 -0.93 -2.78
CA LEU A 126 0.01 -0.69 -1.64
C LEU A 126 0.31 -1.60 -0.46
N THR A 127 1.19 -2.60 -0.59
CA THR A 127 1.58 -3.42 0.56
C THR A 127 2.90 -4.14 0.31
N ALA A 128 3.89 -3.92 1.20
CA ALA A 128 5.14 -4.68 1.24
C ALA A 128 5.10 -5.62 2.46
N GLY A 129 5.05 -6.93 2.22
CA GLY A 129 5.05 -7.95 3.28
C GLY A 129 6.39 -8.68 3.34
N GLN A 130 6.94 -8.90 4.54
CA GLN A 130 8.07 -9.81 4.73
C GLN A 130 7.56 -11.25 4.85
N ILE A 131 7.84 -12.06 3.84
CA ILE A 131 7.39 -13.46 3.77
C ILE A 131 8.60 -14.40 3.79
N PRO A 132 8.63 -15.43 4.66
CA PRO A 132 9.67 -16.45 4.63
C PRO A 132 9.60 -17.24 3.31
N ARG A 133 10.57 -16.99 2.43
CA ARG A 133 10.67 -17.63 1.11
C ARG A 133 12.01 -18.32 0.86
N LEU A 134 13.01 -18.07 1.71
CA LEU A 134 14.38 -18.52 1.49
C LEU A 134 14.94 -19.20 2.73
N PHE A 135 15.48 -20.41 2.59
CA PHE A 135 16.05 -21.15 3.71
C PHE A 135 17.07 -22.19 3.23
N PRO A 136 17.97 -22.66 4.11
CA PRO A 136 18.91 -23.73 3.79
C PRO A 136 18.24 -25.04 3.41
N ASN A 137 18.73 -25.68 2.36
CA ASN A 137 18.30 -27.03 2.02
C ASN A 137 18.89 -28.05 3.00
N ARG A 138 18.22 -29.20 3.19
CA ARG A 138 18.68 -30.36 3.98
C ARG A 138 19.05 -30.07 5.44
N MET A 139 18.51 -29.00 6.02
CA MET A 139 18.69 -28.65 7.43
C MET A 139 17.47 -28.97 8.30
N GLY A 140 16.47 -29.67 7.77
CA GLY A 140 15.28 -30.09 8.51
C GLY A 140 14.17 -29.04 8.51
N PHE A 141 14.12 -28.16 7.51
CA PHE A 141 13.01 -27.24 7.31
C PHE A 141 11.94 -27.86 6.40
N SER A 142 10.68 -27.77 6.81
CA SER A 142 9.53 -28.23 6.02
C SER A 142 8.29 -27.37 6.28
N TYR A 143 7.40 -27.31 5.29
CA TYR A 143 6.13 -26.62 5.41
C TYR A 143 5.10 -27.52 6.11
N HIS A 144 4.30 -26.90 6.99
CA HIS A 144 3.21 -27.55 7.69
C HIS A 144 1.91 -26.75 7.52
N ARG A 145 0.79 -27.46 7.67
CA ARG A 145 -0.61 -27.01 7.49
C ARG A 145 -1.08 -27.05 6.03
N PRO A 146 -2.28 -27.59 5.77
CA PRO A 146 -2.77 -27.74 4.39
C PRO A 146 -3.08 -26.41 3.71
N ILE A 147 -3.26 -25.34 4.46
CA ILE A 147 -3.45 -23.96 4.01
C ILE A 147 -2.81 -23.00 5.02
N HIS A 148 -2.39 -21.82 4.57
CA HIS A 148 -1.61 -20.85 5.37
C HIS A 148 -0.38 -21.52 5.97
N GLU A 149 0.39 -22.11 5.07
CA GLU A 149 1.51 -22.97 5.36
C GLU A 149 2.53 -22.24 6.24
N GLN A 150 3.12 -22.96 7.18
CA GLN A 150 4.16 -22.45 8.08
C GLN A 150 5.43 -23.26 7.88
N LEU A 151 6.53 -22.56 7.58
CA LEU A 151 7.85 -23.17 7.59
C LEU A 151 8.24 -23.44 9.05
N GLN A 152 8.57 -24.69 9.35
CA GLN A 152 9.02 -25.11 10.67
C GLN A 152 10.35 -25.84 10.56
N SER A 153 11.07 -25.89 11.67
CA SER A 153 12.20 -26.80 11.81
C SER A 153 11.71 -28.09 12.47
N GLU A 154 12.10 -29.22 11.90
CA GLU A 154 11.94 -30.56 12.50
C GLU A 154 12.84 -30.75 13.72
N ARG A 155 13.85 -29.90 13.87
CA ARG A 155 14.69 -29.79 15.06
C ARG A 155 14.00 -28.85 16.06
N ASP A 156 14.12 -29.17 17.34
CA ASP A 156 13.61 -28.35 18.45
C ASP A 156 14.46 -27.07 18.65
N VAL A 157 14.43 -26.20 17.64
CA VAL A 157 15.15 -24.93 17.60
C VAL A 157 14.20 -23.80 17.22
N GLN A 158 14.39 -22.65 17.86
CA GLN A 158 13.65 -21.45 17.52
C GLN A 158 14.21 -20.84 16.23
N LEU A 159 13.33 -20.62 15.25
CA LEU A 159 13.70 -19.97 13.99
C LEU A 159 13.97 -18.48 14.18
N VAL A 160 15.04 -18.00 13.56
CA VAL A 160 15.40 -16.60 13.43
C VAL A 160 15.13 -16.18 12.00
N SER A 161 14.28 -15.17 11.81
CA SER A 161 13.99 -14.59 10.50
C SER A 161 14.90 -13.41 10.22
N ILE A 162 15.61 -13.47 9.09
CA ILE A 162 16.53 -12.42 8.63
C ILE A 162 15.98 -11.83 7.34
N VAL A 163 15.98 -10.51 7.22
CA VAL A 163 15.50 -9.85 5.99
C VAL A 163 16.58 -9.98 4.91
N ALA A 164 16.25 -10.61 3.79
CA ALA A 164 17.11 -10.62 2.62
C ALA A 164 17.11 -9.24 1.95
N PRO A 165 18.23 -8.75 1.41
CA PRO A 165 18.35 -7.41 0.83
C PRO A 165 17.78 -7.34 -0.60
N VAL A 166 16.61 -7.94 -0.83
CA VAL A 166 15.95 -8.01 -2.13
C VAL A 166 14.43 -7.87 -2.01
N SER A 167 13.81 -7.47 -3.11
CA SER A 167 12.35 -7.33 -3.20
C SER A 167 11.75 -8.14 -4.35
N LEU A 168 10.54 -8.64 -4.11
CA LEU A 168 9.68 -9.33 -5.07
C LEU A 168 8.46 -8.46 -5.36
N TYR A 169 7.91 -8.61 -6.55
CA TYR A 169 6.60 -8.09 -6.91
C TYR A 169 5.58 -9.22 -6.96
N HIS A 170 4.36 -8.95 -6.54
CA HIS A 170 3.24 -9.88 -6.60
C HIS A 170 2.06 -9.26 -7.35
N THR A 171 1.49 -10.01 -8.31
CA THR A 171 0.37 -9.54 -9.14
C THR A 171 -0.98 -10.20 -8.87
N GLY A 172 -1.05 -11.09 -7.87
CA GLY A 172 -2.24 -11.91 -7.61
C GLY A 172 -3.54 -11.14 -7.29
N TYR A 173 -3.46 -9.84 -7.00
CA TYR A 173 -4.63 -8.99 -6.70
C TYR A 173 -5.20 -8.23 -7.91
N LEU A 174 -4.64 -8.36 -9.11
CA LEU A 174 -5.08 -7.62 -10.30
C LEU A 174 -6.32 -8.19 -11.01
N LYS A 175 -7.01 -9.19 -10.44
CA LYS A 175 -8.15 -9.84 -11.10
C LYS A 175 -9.36 -10.02 -10.20
N GLU A 176 -10.31 -9.10 -10.31
CA GLU A 176 -11.73 -9.38 -10.01
C GLU A 176 -12.23 -10.42 -11.04
N THR A 177 -12.09 -11.71 -10.73
CA THR A 177 -12.53 -12.80 -11.61
C THR A 177 -13.13 -13.95 -10.81
N VAL A 178 -13.84 -14.85 -11.51
CA VAL A 178 -14.41 -16.10 -11.00
C VAL A 178 -13.42 -16.92 -10.16
N ALA A 179 -12.11 -16.85 -10.47
CA ALA A 179 -11.03 -17.49 -9.72
C ALA A 179 -10.95 -17.05 -8.24
N ALA A 180 -11.30 -15.80 -7.92
CA ALA A 180 -11.33 -15.31 -6.54
C ALA A 180 -12.42 -16.01 -5.71
N LYS A 181 -13.61 -16.24 -6.30
CA LYS A 181 -14.69 -16.98 -5.64
C LYS A 181 -14.32 -18.44 -5.43
N SER A 182 -13.76 -19.10 -6.44
CA SER A 182 -13.28 -20.49 -6.32
C SER A 182 -12.19 -20.65 -5.26
N LYS A 183 -11.30 -19.65 -5.09
CA LYS A 183 -10.29 -19.63 -4.03
C LYS A 183 -10.93 -19.56 -2.64
N ILE A 184 -11.92 -18.69 -2.44
CA ILE A 184 -12.66 -18.56 -1.18
C ILE A 184 -13.34 -19.89 -0.80
N ASP A 185 -14.07 -20.51 -1.74
CA ASP A 185 -14.80 -21.75 -1.48
C ASP A 185 -13.86 -22.91 -1.13
N ARG A 186 -12.76 -23.06 -1.89
CA ARG A 186 -11.71 -24.05 -1.62
C ARG A 186 -11.09 -23.84 -0.24
N ASN A 187 -10.70 -22.61 0.09
CA ASN A 187 -10.09 -22.28 1.38
C ASN A 187 -11.05 -22.61 2.54
N ALA A 188 -12.33 -22.28 2.38
CA ALA A 188 -13.36 -22.59 3.38
C ALA A 188 -13.49 -24.11 3.63
N GLU A 189 -13.42 -24.93 2.58
CA GLU A 189 -13.44 -26.39 2.70
C GLU A 189 -12.22 -26.91 3.49
N LEU A 190 -11.01 -26.45 3.16
CA LEU A 190 -9.77 -26.84 3.85
C LEU A 190 -9.82 -26.49 5.34
N LEU A 191 -10.27 -25.27 5.66
CA LEU A 191 -10.41 -24.83 7.04
C LEU A 191 -11.46 -25.65 7.80
N ALA A 192 -12.56 -26.04 7.16
CA ALA A 192 -13.56 -26.91 7.78
C ALA A 192 -12.98 -28.30 8.12
N GLN A 193 -12.15 -28.88 7.24
CA GLN A 193 -11.47 -30.16 7.48
C GLN A 193 -10.41 -30.05 8.60
N MET A 194 -9.63 -28.96 8.63
CA MET A 194 -8.69 -28.69 9.72
C MET A 194 -9.41 -28.62 11.07
N LYS A 195 -10.55 -27.92 11.13
CA LYS A 195 -11.36 -27.79 12.34
C LYS A 195 -11.86 -29.15 12.85
N GLN A 196 -12.26 -30.05 11.95
CA GLN A 196 -12.77 -31.38 12.31
C GLN A 196 -11.67 -32.34 12.77
N SER A 197 -10.48 -32.28 12.15
CA SER A 197 -9.41 -33.26 12.39
C SER A 197 -8.59 -33.00 13.65
N LYS A 198 -8.15 -31.74 13.87
CA LYS A 198 -7.23 -31.39 14.98
C LYS A 198 -7.72 -30.21 15.83
N GLY A 199 -8.82 -29.57 15.45
CA GLY A 199 -9.22 -28.27 16.00
C GLY A 199 -8.29 -27.16 15.52
N PHE A 200 -8.55 -25.93 15.99
CA PHE A 200 -7.73 -24.76 15.63
C PHE A 200 -6.84 -24.34 16.79
N VAL A 201 -5.56 -24.12 16.50
CA VAL A 201 -4.66 -23.38 17.41
C VAL A 201 -4.79 -21.87 17.18
N ALA A 202 -4.11 -21.06 17.99
CA ALA A 202 -4.19 -19.60 17.92
C ALA A 202 -3.86 -19.04 16.53
N TYR A 203 -2.80 -19.55 15.89
CA TYR A 203 -2.44 -19.21 14.51
C TYR A 203 -3.56 -19.55 13.51
N ASP A 204 -4.18 -20.73 13.61
CA ASP A 204 -5.26 -21.12 12.71
C ASP A 204 -6.50 -20.22 12.89
N LEU A 205 -6.76 -19.76 14.12
CA LEU A 205 -7.84 -18.80 14.37
C LEU A 205 -7.53 -17.44 13.71
N PHE A 206 -6.28 -16.98 13.77
CA PHE A 206 -5.86 -15.76 13.07
C PHE A 206 -6.08 -15.87 11.56
N THR A 207 -5.66 -16.98 10.94
CA THR A 207 -5.78 -17.15 9.49
C THR A 207 -7.24 -17.28 9.04
N VAL A 208 -8.08 -17.98 9.82
CA VAL A 208 -9.54 -17.99 9.59
C VAL A 208 -10.13 -16.58 9.70
N GLY A 209 -9.65 -15.77 10.64
CA GLY A 209 -10.02 -14.36 10.75
C GLY A 209 -9.70 -13.57 9.47
N ASN A 210 -8.51 -13.77 8.90
CA ASN A 210 -8.10 -13.13 7.64
C ASN A 210 -9.05 -13.49 6.49
N GLU A 211 -9.43 -14.76 6.35
CA GLU A 211 -10.37 -15.19 5.31
C GLU A 211 -11.75 -14.52 5.42
N PHE A 212 -12.26 -14.34 6.65
CA PHE A 212 -13.50 -13.59 6.87
C PHE A 212 -13.34 -12.10 6.61
N ALA A 213 -12.17 -11.51 6.90
CA ALA A 213 -11.89 -10.11 6.63
C ALA A 213 -11.83 -9.84 5.11
N VAL A 214 -11.24 -10.73 4.32
CA VAL A 214 -11.23 -10.65 2.84
C VAL A 214 -12.64 -10.70 2.25
N GLN A 215 -13.55 -11.46 2.88
CA GLN A 215 -14.97 -11.53 2.51
C GLN A 215 -15.81 -10.37 3.08
N ASP A 216 -15.17 -9.38 3.70
CA ASP A 216 -15.80 -8.27 4.41
C ASP A 216 -16.76 -8.67 5.55
N ASN A 217 -16.66 -9.91 6.05
CA ASN A 217 -17.44 -10.40 7.19
C ASN A 217 -16.75 -10.05 8.51
N LEU A 218 -16.70 -8.76 8.81
CA LEU A 218 -15.99 -8.21 9.97
C LEU A 218 -16.42 -8.80 11.31
N PRO A 219 -17.72 -9.04 11.61
CA PRO A 219 -18.11 -9.63 12.88
C PRO A 219 -17.51 -11.03 13.12
N LYS A 220 -17.44 -11.87 12.09
CA LYS A 220 -16.79 -13.17 12.20
C LYS A 220 -15.27 -13.03 12.29
N ALA A 221 -14.67 -12.15 11.49
CA ALA A 221 -13.23 -11.89 11.55
C ALA A 221 -12.81 -11.53 12.99
N VAL A 222 -13.51 -10.57 13.61
CA VAL A 222 -13.29 -10.16 15.00
C VAL A 222 -13.43 -11.31 15.99
N TYR A 223 -14.47 -12.13 15.87
CA TYR A 223 -14.65 -13.29 16.75
C TYR A 223 -13.44 -14.24 16.72
N TYR A 224 -12.88 -14.49 15.54
CA TYR A 224 -11.73 -15.37 15.37
C TYR A 224 -10.43 -14.71 15.85
N TYR A 225 -10.20 -13.44 15.53
CA TYR A 225 -9.04 -12.69 16.02
C TYR A 225 -9.04 -12.55 17.55
N GLU A 226 -10.16 -12.17 18.16
CA GLU A 226 -10.30 -12.07 19.62
C GLU A 226 -9.98 -13.39 20.31
N LYS A 227 -10.30 -14.53 19.67
CA LYS A 227 -9.92 -15.86 20.16
C LYS A 227 -8.45 -16.18 19.95
N ALA A 228 -7.89 -15.80 18.80
CA ALA A 228 -6.48 -16.01 18.47
C ALA A 228 -5.55 -15.35 19.50
N ILE A 229 -5.87 -14.12 19.93
CA ILE A 229 -5.02 -13.35 20.86
C ILE A 229 -5.26 -13.63 22.35
N ARG A 230 -6.03 -14.68 22.71
CA ARG A 230 -6.31 -14.98 24.12
C ARG A 230 -5.09 -15.53 24.86
N SER A 231 -4.29 -16.37 24.20
CA SER A 231 -3.06 -16.90 24.79
C SER A 231 -1.95 -15.87 24.70
N LYS A 232 -1.23 -15.66 25.80
CA LYS A 232 -0.04 -14.82 25.83
C LYS A 232 1.23 -15.56 25.42
N GLU A 233 1.17 -16.90 25.32
CA GLU A 233 2.31 -17.73 24.91
C GLU A 233 2.80 -17.34 23.51
N ASP A 234 1.89 -16.88 22.66
CA ASP A 234 2.16 -16.48 21.28
C ASP A 234 2.51 -14.99 21.12
N ALA A 235 2.58 -14.21 22.20
CA ALA A 235 2.79 -12.75 22.11
C ALA A 235 4.13 -12.36 21.46
N GLY A 236 5.11 -13.28 21.43
CA GLY A 236 6.38 -13.13 20.73
C GLY A 236 6.35 -13.54 19.25
N ALA A 237 5.27 -14.16 18.76
CA ALA A 237 5.17 -14.61 17.39
C ALA A 237 4.83 -13.46 16.42
N MET A 238 5.46 -13.46 15.24
CA MET A 238 5.24 -12.40 14.23
C MET A 238 3.78 -12.27 13.78
N TRP A 239 3.03 -13.37 13.73
CA TRP A 239 1.63 -13.35 13.34
C TRP A 239 0.74 -12.67 14.41
N TYR A 240 1.16 -12.66 15.68
CA TYR A 240 0.35 -12.13 16.77
C TYR A 240 0.23 -10.61 16.69
N SER A 241 1.33 -9.88 16.43
CA SER A 241 1.29 -8.42 16.23
C SER A 241 0.41 -8.04 15.04
N LYS A 242 0.54 -8.78 13.91
CA LYS A 242 -0.34 -8.62 12.74
C LYS A 242 -1.80 -8.85 13.09
N CYS A 243 -2.12 -9.92 13.83
CA CYS A 243 -3.46 -10.21 14.30
C CYS A 243 -4.05 -9.06 15.13
N VAL A 244 -3.25 -8.44 16.02
CA VAL A 244 -3.70 -7.29 16.81
C VAL A 244 -3.99 -6.08 15.92
N ILE A 245 -3.12 -5.78 14.95
CA ILE A 245 -3.30 -4.66 14.02
C ILE A 245 -4.60 -4.82 13.20
N VAL A 246 -4.80 -5.98 12.57
CA VAL A 246 -6.01 -6.22 11.76
C VAL A 246 -7.28 -6.27 12.62
N LEU A 247 -7.19 -6.71 13.87
CA LEU A 247 -8.30 -6.67 14.82
C LEU A 247 -8.66 -5.22 15.20
N VAL A 248 -7.68 -4.36 15.46
CA VAL A 248 -7.90 -2.93 15.70
C VAL A 248 -8.59 -2.28 14.50
N GLN A 249 -8.13 -2.56 13.28
CA GLN A 249 -8.78 -2.07 12.06
C GLN A 249 -10.23 -2.56 11.94
N CYS A 250 -10.49 -3.84 12.24
CA CYS A 250 -11.85 -4.37 12.24
C CYS A 250 -12.75 -3.70 13.30
N TYR A 251 -12.23 -3.46 14.51
CA TYR A 251 -12.97 -2.73 15.53
C TYR A 251 -13.34 -1.32 15.08
N ILE A 252 -12.40 -0.59 14.49
CA ILE A 252 -12.63 0.76 13.96
C ILE A 252 -13.73 0.74 12.89
N ARG A 253 -13.65 -0.19 11.93
CA ARG A 253 -14.67 -0.35 10.87
C ARG A 253 -16.05 -0.74 11.39
N LEU A 254 -16.11 -1.37 12.57
CA LEU A 254 -17.35 -1.70 13.29
C LEU A 254 -17.74 -0.63 14.33
N ASN A 255 -17.08 0.53 14.35
CA ASN A 255 -17.28 1.61 15.31
C ASN A 255 -17.06 1.19 16.80
N ARG A 256 -16.29 0.13 17.04
CA ARG A 256 -15.91 -0.40 18.36
C ARG A 256 -14.64 0.30 18.88
N TYR A 257 -14.69 1.63 18.98
CA TYR A 257 -13.49 2.45 19.24
C TYR A 257 -12.89 2.24 20.63
N VAL A 258 -13.73 1.95 21.63
CA VAL A 258 -13.27 1.71 23.01
C VAL A 258 -12.45 0.42 23.06
N GLU A 259 -12.92 -0.65 22.43
CA GLU A 259 -12.19 -1.92 22.36
C GLU A 259 -10.89 -1.79 21.56
N ALA A 260 -10.91 -1.01 20.47
CA ALA A 260 -9.70 -0.68 19.71
C ALA A 260 -8.65 0.02 20.58
N LEU A 261 -9.05 1.06 21.32
CA LEU A 261 -8.14 1.81 22.18
C LEU A 261 -7.60 0.93 23.33
N GLN A 262 -8.47 0.17 24.00
CA GLN A 262 -8.07 -0.75 25.07
C GLN A 262 -7.08 -1.81 24.57
N LEU A 263 -7.30 -2.35 23.37
CA LEU A 263 -6.42 -3.33 22.77
C LEU A 263 -5.05 -2.74 22.44
N LEU A 264 -5.00 -1.52 21.89
CA LEU A 264 -3.76 -0.80 21.65
C LEU A 264 -2.99 -0.54 22.95
N GLU A 265 -3.66 0.00 23.97
CA GLU A 265 -3.04 0.31 25.27
C GLU A 265 -2.49 -0.92 25.99
N LYS A 266 -3.22 -2.03 25.94
CA LYS A 266 -2.77 -3.31 26.50
C LYS A 266 -1.45 -3.79 25.89
N ASN A 267 -1.24 -3.54 24.59
CA ASN A 267 -0.07 -4.04 23.84
C ASN A 267 1.08 -3.01 23.73
N LEU A 268 0.80 -1.72 23.93
CA LEU A 268 1.80 -0.65 23.88
C LEU A 268 2.97 -0.85 24.86
N GLY A 269 2.76 -1.54 25.99
CA GLY A 269 3.86 -1.87 26.90
C GLY A 269 4.90 -2.81 26.28
N HIS A 270 4.45 -3.88 25.62
CA HIS A 270 5.32 -4.91 25.04
C HIS A 270 6.00 -4.45 23.75
N TRP A 271 5.30 -3.64 22.96
CA TRP A 271 5.79 -3.14 21.67
C TRP A 271 6.06 -1.63 21.67
N SER A 272 6.37 -1.06 22.84
CA SER A 272 6.70 0.36 23.01
C SER A 272 7.85 0.84 22.13
N SER A 273 8.69 -0.09 21.66
CA SER A 273 9.80 0.20 20.76
C SER A 273 9.39 0.27 19.28
N TYR A 274 8.17 -0.10 18.92
CA TYR A 274 7.66 -0.09 17.55
C TYR A 274 6.63 1.06 17.36
N PRO A 275 6.85 1.95 16.36
CA PRO A 275 5.96 3.08 16.06
C PRO A 275 4.54 2.68 15.69
N ASP A 276 4.33 1.51 15.08
CA ASP A 276 3.05 1.08 14.48
C ASP A 276 1.87 1.20 15.46
N PHE A 277 1.99 0.64 16.66
CA PHE A 277 0.92 0.70 17.67
C PHE A 277 0.72 2.11 18.24
N SER A 278 1.79 2.90 18.32
CA SER A 278 1.70 4.29 18.80
C SER A 278 1.01 5.16 17.75
N TYR A 279 1.34 4.99 16.47
CA TYR A 279 0.66 5.62 15.35
C TYR A 279 -0.82 5.26 15.33
N LEU A 280 -1.19 3.96 15.37
CA LEU A 280 -2.58 3.54 15.36
C LEU A 280 -3.39 4.15 16.52
N LYS A 281 -2.78 4.26 17.72
CA LYS A 281 -3.39 4.95 18.86
C LYS A 281 -3.59 6.44 18.57
N ALA A 282 -2.56 7.12 18.07
CA ALA A 282 -2.64 8.55 17.73
C ALA A 282 -3.68 8.83 16.65
N SER A 283 -3.78 7.96 15.63
CA SER A 283 -4.79 8.02 14.57
C SER A 283 -6.20 7.87 15.11
N LEU A 284 -6.42 6.91 16.03
CA LEU A 284 -7.71 6.74 16.68
C LEU A 284 -8.08 7.95 17.56
N LEU A 285 -7.13 8.47 18.35
CA LEU A 285 -7.34 9.67 19.16
C LEU A 285 -7.66 10.90 18.30
N HIS A 286 -6.92 11.08 17.20
CA HIS A 286 -7.16 12.16 16.24
C HIS A 286 -8.57 12.07 15.68
N TYR A 287 -8.99 10.88 15.22
CA TYR A 287 -10.32 10.66 14.67
C TYR A 287 -11.43 10.94 15.69
N LEU A 288 -11.21 10.60 16.95
CA LEU A 288 -12.15 10.88 18.05
C LEU A 288 -12.12 12.35 18.51
N GLY A 289 -11.28 13.20 17.93
CA GLY A 289 -11.18 14.63 18.24
C GLY A 289 -10.26 14.99 19.41
N PHE A 290 -9.55 14.00 19.99
CA PHE A 290 -8.56 14.20 21.04
C PHE A 290 -7.22 14.67 20.43
N LEU A 291 -7.22 15.87 19.84
CA LEU A 291 -6.11 16.36 19.02
C LEU A 291 -4.84 16.67 19.83
N ASP A 292 -4.99 17.08 21.10
CA ASP A 292 -3.84 17.36 21.98
C ASP A 292 -3.10 16.06 22.33
N GLU A 293 -3.86 15.02 22.71
CA GLU A 293 -3.32 13.70 23.01
C GLU A 293 -2.75 13.03 21.76
N ALA A 294 -3.44 13.15 20.61
CA ALA A 294 -2.95 12.62 19.35
C ALA A 294 -1.61 13.24 18.95
N GLU A 295 -1.47 14.57 19.04
CA GLU A 295 -0.21 15.27 18.77
C GLU A 295 0.94 14.73 19.62
N GLN A 296 0.73 14.60 20.94
CA GLN A 296 1.75 14.08 21.85
C GLN A 296 2.21 12.67 21.46
N VAL A 297 1.26 11.80 21.08
CA VAL A 297 1.58 10.43 20.68
C VAL A 297 2.29 10.41 19.32
N TYR A 298 1.88 11.22 18.33
CA TYR A 298 2.58 11.32 17.04
C TYR A 298 4.03 11.82 17.21
N LEU A 299 4.24 12.87 18.02
CA LEU A 299 5.58 13.40 18.30
C LEU A 299 6.48 12.34 18.92
N LYS A 300 5.97 11.61 19.92
CA LYS A 300 6.69 10.50 20.55
C LYS A 300 6.99 9.36 19.57
N THR A 301 6.06 9.06 18.67
CA THR A 301 6.22 8.04 17.62
C THR A 301 7.40 8.39 16.72
N LEU A 302 7.49 9.64 16.26
CA LEU A 302 8.62 10.12 15.46
C LEU A 302 9.95 10.12 16.23
N GLU A 303 9.93 10.49 17.53
CA GLU A 303 11.13 10.46 18.37
C GLU A 303 11.71 9.05 18.51
N ILE A 304 10.85 8.04 18.72
CA ILE A 304 11.25 6.63 18.81
C ILE A 304 11.87 6.16 17.49
N ALA A 305 11.22 6.49 16.36
CA ALA A 305 11.70 6.14 15.03
C ALA A 305 13.08 6.76 14.75
N MET A 306 13.28 8.05 15.05
CA MET A 306 14.55 8.74 14.86
C MET A 306 15.69 8.12 15.69
N LYS A 307 15.44 7.78 16.96
CA LYS A 307 16.46 7.15 17.83
C LYS A 307 16.88 5.78 17.32
N LYS A 308 15.95 4.97 16.83
CA LYS A 308 16.27 3.65 16.28
C LYS A 308 16.96 3.74 14.91
N ALA A 309 16.55 4.68 14.07
CA ALA A 309 17.21 4.93 12.79
C ALA A 309 18.70 5.28 12.96
N GLN A 310 19.07 6.02 14.02
CA GLN A 310 20.47 6.33 14.35
C GLN A 310 21.30 5.09 14.77
N GLN A 311 20.65 3.99 15.09
CA GLN A 311 21.28 2.75 15.54
C GLN A 311 21.28 1.66 14.44
N ASP A 312 20.95 2.02 13.19
CA ASP A 312 20.74 1.08 12.07
C ASP A 312 19.80 -0.09 12.40
N ALA A 313 18.91 0.10 13.37
CA ALA A 313 17.97 -0.91 13.80
C ALA A 313 16.66 -0.82 13.00
N ILE A 314 16.12 -1.95 12.53
CA ILE A 314 14.77 -1.99 11.97
C ILE A 314 13.78 -1.59 13.06
N PHE A 315 12.92 -0.61 12.77
CA PHE A 315 12.05 -0.01 13.78
C PHE A 315 10.56 -0.13 13.53
N TRP A 316 10.09 -0.64 12.39
CA TRP A 316 8.67 -0.82 12.09
C TRP A 316 8.29 -2.31 12.05
N LEU A 317 7.02 -2.63 12.33
CA LEU A 317 6.47 -4.00 12.25
C LEU A 317 5.73 -4.26 10.95
N GLU A 318 4.95 -3.29 10.48
CA GLU A 318 4.08 -3.41 9.32
C GLU A 318 4.48 -2.43 8.22
N SER A 319 4.63 -1.14 8.55
CA SER A 319 4.99 -0.12 7.55
C SER A 319 5.93 0.93 8.11
N ALA A 320 6.96 1.27 7.33
CA ALA A 320 7.88 2.37 7.63
C ALA A 320 7.16 3.73 7.65
N GLU A 321 6.01 3.85 6.98
CA GLU A 321 5.20 5.07 6.93
C GLU A 321 4.60 5.43 8.30
N PHE A 322 4.23 4.44 9.12
CA PHE A 322 3.77 4.65 10.50
C PHE A 322 4.83 5.30 11.40
N ALA A 323 6.08 5.25 10.97
CA ALA A 323 7.22 5.81 11.68
C ALA A 323 7.79 7.07 11.00
N SER A 324 7.19 7.54 9.91
CA SER A 324 7.71 8.65 9.11
C SER A 324 6.59 9.52 8.51
N THR A 325 6.16 9.24 7.29
CA THR A 325 5.27 10.08 6.48
C THR A 325 3.89 10.31 7.14
N LEU A 326 3.25 9.25 7.63
CA LEU A 326 1.87 9.34 8.12
C LEU A 326 1.74 10.18 9.40
N PRO A 327 2.56 9.99 10.46
CA PRO A 327 2.57 10.89 11.60
C PRO A 327 2.85 12.35 11.23
N MET A 328 3.80 12.60 10.30
CA MET A 328 4.14 13.96 9.87
C MET A 328 2.96 14.65 9.18
N ARG A 329 2.25 13.94 8.30
CA ARG A 329 1.05 14.44 7.62
C ARG A 329 -0.06 14.79 8.61
N LYS A 330 -0.29 13.94 9.62
CA LYS A 330 -1.28 14.18 10.69
C LYS A 330 -0.90 15.35 11.58
N LEU A 331 0.38 15.49 11.94
CA LEU A 331 0.89 16.63 12.69
C LEU A 331 0.73 17.93 11.91
N ALA A 332 1.11 17.94 10.63
CA ALA A 332 0.97 19.11 9.77
C ALA A 332 -0.48 19.61 9.75
N ALA A 333 -1.45 18.72 9.51
CA ALA A 333 -2.88 19.05 9.55
C ALA A 333 -3.36 19.56 10.92
N ILE A 334 -2.89 18.97 12.04
CA ILE A 334 -3.20 19.48 13.39
C ILE A 334 -2.71 20.92 13.55
N TYR A 335 -1.50 21.22 13.10
CA TYR A 335 -0.93 22.56 13.22
C TYR A 335 -1.58 23.58 12.28
N GLU A 336 -1.96 23.18 11.08
CA GLU A 336 -2.77 24.02 10.17
C GLU A 336 -4.09 24.41 10.82
N ASN A 337 -4.83 23.43 11.35
CA ASN A 337 -6.13 23.64 12.00
C ASN A 337 -6.04 24.56 13.21
N ARG A 338 -4.90 24.60 13.90
CA ARG A 338 -4.63 25.50 15.04
C ARG A 338 -3.99 26.84 14.64
N GLY A 339 -3.74 27.07 13.36
CA GLY A 339 -3.09 28.28 12.85
C GLY A 339 -1.58 28.38 13.16
N ASN A 340 -0.95 27.29 13.62
CA ASN A 340 0.49 27.20 13.85
C ASN A 340 1.22 26.88 12.53
N LEU A 341 1.27 27.88 11.64
CA LEU A 341 1.76 27.68 10.28
C LEU A 341 3.25 27.34 10.24
N GLU A 342 4.06 27.82 11.19
CA GLU A 342 5.49 27.49 11.26
C GLU A 342 5.71 25.98 11.36
N ARG A 343 5.00 25.32 12.28
CA ARG A 343 5.09 23.86 12.43
C ARG A 343 4.44 23.12 11.27
N ALA A 344 3.34 23.62 10.72
CA ALA A 344 2.73 23.02 9.53
C ALA A 344 3.72 23.01 8.34
N VAL A 345 4.32 24.16 8.02
CA VAL A 345 5.33 24.31 6.98
C VAL A 345 6.52 23.40 7.22
N TYR A 346 6.98 23.27 8.46
CA TYR A 346 8.07 22.35 8.81
C TYR A 346 7.76 20.91 8.39
N TYR A 347 6.58 20.38 8.76
CA TYR A 347 6.23 18.99 8.44
C TYR A 347 5.92 18.78 6.95
N TRP A 348 5.26 19.72 6.28
CA TRP A 348 5.07 19.63 4.83
C TRP A 348 6.39 19.66 4.07
N SER A 349 7.33 20.51 4.49
CA SER A 349 8.67 20.56 3.92
C SER A 349 9.43 19.25 4.14
N LYS A 350 9.24 18.58 5.29
CA LYS A 350 9.84 17.25 5.55
C LYS A 350 9.28 16.17 4.64
N LEU A 351 7.99 16.18 4.38
CA LEU A 351 7.35 15.25 3.44
C LEU A 351 7.88 15.46 2.01
N LEU A 352 8.00 16.71 1.56
CA LEU A 352 8.53 17.03 0.23
C LEU A 352 10.03 16.77 0.08
N GLN A 353 10.80 16.74 1.18
CA GLN A 353 12.18 16.26 1.15
C GLN A 353 12.28 14.76 0.88
N GLN A 354 11.27 13.97 1.28
CA GLN A 354 11.21 12.53 1.06
C GLN A 354 10.66 12.21 -0.33
N ASP A 355 9.57 12.88 -0.71
CA ASP A 355 8.99 12.80 -2.05
C ASP A 355 8.64 14.20 -2.57
N PRO A 356 9.48 14.79 -3.42
CA PRO A 356 9.18 16.08 -4.05
C PRO A 356 7.92 16.05 -4.94
N HIS A 357 7.41 14.89 -5.34
CA HIS A 357 6.24 14.77 -6.19
C HIS A 357 4.95 14.44 -5.41
N ASP A 358 4.96 14.47 -4.07
CA ASP A 358 3.73 14.38 -3.26
C ASP A 358 2.89 15.65 -3.49
N PHE A 359 1.96 15.55 -4.43
CA PHE A 359 1.05 16.64 -4.80
C PHE A 359 0.24 17.16 -3.62
N ASN A 360 -0.19 16.28 -2.71
CA ASN A 360 -1.02 16.69 -1.57
C ASN A 360 -0.19 17.48 -0.56
N ALA A 361 1.03 17.03 -0.26
CA ALA A 361 1.94 17.76 0.62
C ALA A 361 2.35 19.12 0.01
N LEU A 362 2.59 19.17 -1.31
CA LEU A 362 2.92 20.40 -2.01
C LEU A 362 1.74 21.38 -2.03
N HIS A 363 0.54 20.88 -2.31
CA HIS A 363 -0.69 21.66 -2.23
C HIS A 363 -0.90 22.24 -0.83
N SER A 364 -0.82 21.43 0.23
CA SER A 364 -0.98 21.93 1.59
C SER A 364 0.12 22.92 1.98
N LEU A 365 1.37 22.69 1.58
CA LEU A 365 2.45 23.66 1.80
C LEU A 365 2.14 25.00 1.15
N VAL A 366 1.84 25.00 -0.16
CA VAL A 366 1.57 26.22 -0.93
C VAL A 366 0.33 26.92 -0.40
N HIS A 367 -0.74 26.18 -0.10
CA HIS A 367 -1.95 26.74 0.50
C HIS A 367 -1.63 27.43 1.84
N THR A 368 -0.88 26.77 2.73
CA THR A 368 -0.53 27.30 4.04
C THR A 368 0.32 28.57 3.97
N ILE A 369 1.32 28.62 3.10
CA ILE A 369 2.17 29.83 2.96
C ILE A 369 1.46 30.94 2.17
N PHE A 370 0.59 30.61 1.21
CA PHE A 370 -0.16 31.58 0.41
C PHE A 370 -1.08 32.47 1.26
N LEU A 371 -1.51 31.99 2.43
CA LEU A 371 -2.31 32.79 3.36
C LEU A 371 -1.53 33.93 4.03
N ARG A 372 -0.19 33.94 4.00
CA ARG A 372 0.64 34.91 4.74
C ARG A 372 1.82 35.49 3.98
N GLU A 373 2.25 34.86 2.89
CA GLU A 373 3.43 35.25 2.13
C GLU A 373 3.06 35.83 0.78
N GLU A 374 3.87 36.79 0.31
CA GLU A 374 3.71 37.36 -1.01
C GLU A 374 4.04 36.32 -2.11
N PRO A 375 3.29 36.30 -3.22
CA PRO A 375 3.50 35.33 -4.31
C PRO A 375 4.95 35.22 -4.80
N ASP A 376 5.68 36.35 -4.90
CA ASP A 376 7.07 36.35 -5.35
C ASP A 376 8.01 35.63 -4.36
N ALA A 377 7.71 35.66 -3.06
CA ALA A 377 8.47 34.93 -2.06
C ALA A 377 8.22 33.42 -2.17
N ILE A 378 6.97 33.04 -2.44
CA ILE A 378 6.58 31.65 -2.65
C ILE A 378 7.25 31.09 -3.92
N ILE A 379 7.24 31.84 -5.02
CA ILE A 379 7.93 31.45 -6.27
C ILE A 379 9.42 31.23 -6.01
N ARG A 380 10.11 32.14 -5.30
CA ARG A 380 11.53 31.96 -4.96
C ARG A 380 11.79 30.72 -4.13
N LEU A 381 10.90 30.37 -3.20
CA LEU A 381 11.01 29.15 -2.40
C LEU A 381 10.83 27.91 -3.27
N LEU A 382 9.76 27.87 -4.07
CA LEU A 382 9.44 26.75 -4.94
C LEU A 382 10.52 26.51 -6.00
N ASP A 383 11.02 27.56 -6.65
CA ASP A 383 12.12 27.45 -7.64
C ASP A 383 13.42 26.93 -7.01
N LYS A 384 13.63 27.19 -5.70
CA LYS A 384 14.76 26.63 -4.96
C LYS A 384 14.56 25.15 -4.61
N MET A 385 13.32 24.74 -4.30
CA MET A 385 12.98 23.35 -4.00
C MET A 385 12.93 22.48 -5.27
N TYR A 386 12.56 23.07 -6.40
CA TYR A 386 12.36 22.43 -7.69
C TYR A 386 13.23 23.12 -8.75
N PRO A 387 14.52 22.77 -8.83
CA PRO A 387 15.43 23.41 -9.79
C PRO A 387 14.96 23.24 -11.24
N GLU A 388 15.27 24.26 -12.05
CA GLU A 388 14.80 24.39 -13.43
C GLU A 388 15.29 23.27 -14.36
N GLY A 389 14.54 23.02 -15.45
CA GLY A 389 14.92 22.08 -16.52
C GLY A 389 14.18 20.74 -16.52
N ASN A 390 13.31 20.49 -15.54
CA ASN A 390 12.44 19.31 -15.52
C ASN A 390 10.97 19.71 -15.75
N SER A 391 10.41 19.31 -16.89
CA SER A 391 9.01 19.61 -17.25
C SER A 391 7.99 19.05 -16.24
N ASN A 392 8.28 17.93 -15.58
CA ASN A 392 7.40 17.36 -14.55
C ASN A 392 7.34 18.23 -13.30
N ASN A 393 8.48 18.84 -12.92
CA ASN A 393 8.53 19.79 -11.79
C ASN A 393 7.69 21.03 -12.10
N LEU A 394 7.85 21.59 -13.30
CA LEU A 394 7.04 22.73 -13.73
C LEU A 394 5.55 22.39 -13.76
N TYR A 395 5.22 21.17 -14.21
CA TYR A 395 3.85 20.69 -14.30
C TYR A 395 3.19 20.58 -12.93
N ILE A 396 3.86 19.96 -11.94
CA ILE A 396 3.30 19.82 -10.60
C ILE A 396 3.17 21.18 -9.90
N LEU A 397 4.11 22.11 -10.10
CA LEU A 397 4.02 23.48 -9.56
C LEU A 397 2.85 24.26 -10.16
N PHE A 398 2.64 24.18 -11.48
CA PHE A 398 1.48 24.78 -12.14
C PHE A 398 0.16 24.19 -11.60
N ARG A 399 0.05 22.85 -11.57
CA ARG A 399 -1.14 22.15 -11.08
C ARG A 399 -1.47 22.56 -9.66
N THR A 400 -0.47 22.59 -8.79
CA THR A 400 -0.59 23.01 -7.38
C THR A 400 -1.10 24.45 -7.29
N SER A 401 -0.47 25.36 -8.04
CA SER A 401 -0.81 26.79 -8.05
C SER A 401 -2.24 27.02 -8.52
N ALA A 402 -2.67 26.28 -9.55
CA ALA A 402 -4.02 26.37 -10.09
C ALA A 402 -5.07 25.86 -9.10
N THR A 403 -4.78 24.76 -8.38
CA THR A 403 -5.67 24.21 -7.35
C THR A 403 -5.80 25.16 -6.15
N VAL A 404 -4.69 25.77 -5.70
CA VAL A 404 -4.72 26.78 -4.63
C VAL A 404 -5.44 28.06 -5.07
N GLY A 405 -5.48 28.33 -6.37
CA GLY A 405 -6.05 29.56 -6.94
C GLY A 405 -5.11 30.76 -6.84
N ALA A 406 -3.80 30.52 -6.78
CA ALA A 406 -2.77 31.56 -6.70
C ALA A 406 -2.42 32.08 -8.11
N ASP A 407 -3.17 33.07 -8.58
CA ASP A 407 -3.09 33.64 -9.94
C ASP A 407 -1.66 33.96 -10.41
N LYS A 408 -0.86 34.69 -9.62
CA LYS A 408 0.53 35.03 -9.96
C LYS A 408 1.44 33.80 -10.09
N LEU A 409 1.24 32.78 -9.26
CA LEU A 409 2.00 31.53 -9.36
C LEU A 409 1.57 30.75 -10.60
N VAL A 410 0.27 30.72 -10.89
CA VAL A 410 -0.26 30.10 -12.11
C VAL A 410 0.34 30.77 -13.34
N GLU A 411 0.35 32.10 -13.39
CA GLU A 411 0.92 32.86 -14.51
C GLU A 411 2.39 32.49 -14.72
N HIS A 412 3.18 32.49 -13.63
CA HIS A 412 4.59 32.17 -13.65
C HIS A 412 4.88 30.76 -14.17
N TYR A 413 4.27 29.74 -13.55
CA TYR A 413 4.56 28.34 -13.90
C TYR A 413 3.91 27.90 -15.21
N PHE A 414 2.75 28.46 -15.56
CA PHE A 414 2.12 28.21 -16.86
C PHE A 414 2.96 28.80 -18.00
N SER A 415 3.52 30.00 -17.86
CA SER A 415 4.44 30.57 -18.87
C SER A 415 5.68 29.69 -19.05
N LYS A 416 6.35 29.33 -17.96
CA LYS A 416 7.53 28.45 -18.00
C LYS A 416 7.24 27.09 -18.65
N LEU A 417 6.06 26.51 -18.40
CA LEU A 417 5.63 25.27 -19.05
C LEU A 417 5.46 25.41 -20.56
N ARG A 418 4.85 26.51 -21.01
CA ARG A 418 4.66 26.80 -22.43
C ARG A 418 6.00 27.03 -23.13
N GLU A 419 6.91 27.78 -22.50
CA GLU A 419 8.26 28.03 -23.00
C GLU A 419 9.09 26.74 -23.11
N ALA A 420 8.91 25.82 -22.16
CA ALA A 420 9.53 24.49 -22.19
C ALA A 420 8.90 23.54 -23.24
N GLY A 421 7.84 23.95 -23.94
CA GLY A 421 7.16 23.14 -24.95
C GLY A 421 6.42 21.93 -24.37
N HIS A 422 6.05 21.96 -23.09
CA HIS A 422 5.32 20.85 -22.47
C HIS A 422 3.90 20.74 -23.03
N GLU A 423 3.48 19.53 -23.40
CA GLU A 423 2.13 19.29 -23.90
C GLU A 423 1.14 19.21 -22.74
N LEU A 424 0.17 20.11 -22.72
CA LEU A 424 -0.84 20.21 -21.67
C LEU A 424 -2.17 19.59 -22.10
N ALA A 425 -2.79 18.83 -21.20
CA ALA A 425 -4.12 18.27 -21.39
C ALA A 425 -5.19 19.38 -21.45
N ALA A 426 -6.35 19.06 -22.02
CA ALA A 426 -7.46 20.02 -22.16
C ALA A 426 -7.84 20.66 -20.81
N ASP A 427 -7.99 19.85 -19.76
CA ASP A 427 -8.33 20.33 -18.42
C ASP A 427 -7.33 21.34 -17.87
N ASP A 428 -6.04 21.21 -18.19
CA ASP A 428 -5.00 22.12 -17.70
C ASP A 428 -5.07 23.49 -18.38
N TRP A 429 -5.41 23.53 -19.67
CA TRP A 429 -5.69 24.79 -20.37
C TRP A 429 -6.89 25.52 -19.76
N PHE A 430 -7.95 24.78 -19.43
CA PHE A 430 -9.11 25.35 -18.76
C PHE A 430 -8.80 25.80 -17.33
N ARG A 431 -8.02 25.02 -16.57
CA ARG A 431 -7.52 25.41 -15.23
C ARG A 431 -6.77 26.74 -15.28
N ALA A 432 -5.83 26.89 -16.21
CA ALA A 432 -5.08 28.12 -16.38
C ALA A 432 -6.02 29.31 -16.69
N ALA A 433 -6.93 29.15 -17.66
CA ALA A 433 -7.89 30.18 -18.03
C ALA A 433 -8.77 30.63 -16.86
N PHE A 434 -9.25 29.70 -16.04
CA PHE A 434 -10.12 30.02 -14.91
C PHE A 434 -9.37 30.62 -13.72
N ALA A 435 -8.16 30.11 -13.43
CA ALA A 435 -7.33 30.63 -12.34
C ALA A 435 -6.85 32.05 -12.64
N LEU A 436 -6.42 32.32 -13.89
CA LEU A 436 -5.98 33.64 -14.35
C LEU A 436 -7.13 34.59 -14.69
N ASN A 437 -8.38 34.10 -14.68
CA ASN A 437 -9.53 34.86 -15.15
C ASN A 437 -9.36 35.42 -16.58
N ASP A 438 -8.72 34.64 -17.46
CA ASP A 438 -8.37 35.02 -18.83
C ASP A 438 -9.33 34.39 -19.86
N ARG A 439 -10.19 35.25 -20.42
CA ARG A 439 -11.17 34.87 -21.45
C ARG A 439 -10.51 34.49 -22.77
N SER A 440 -9.39 35.11 -23.12
CA SER A 440 -8.66 34.80 -24.34
C SER A 440 -8.08 33.39 -24.27
N LEU A 441 -7.50 33.04 -23.13
CA LEU A 441 -6.97 31.70 -22.84
C LEU A 441 -8.07 30.64 -22.81
N TYR A 442 -9.26 30.96 -22.28
CA TYR A 442 -10.43 30.07 -22.37
C TYR A 442 -10.84 29.80 -23.83
N THR A 443 -10.81 30.83 -24.66
CA THR A 443 -11.16 30.73 -26.09
C THR A 443 -10.12 29.89 -26.85
N GLU A 444 -8.83 30.08 -26.53
CA GLU A 444 -7.73 29.25 -27.05
C GLU A 444 -7.93 27.78 -26.66
N ALA A 445 -8.24 27.50 -25.38
CA ALA A 445 -8.53 26.15 -24.88
C ALA A 445 -9.70 25.50 -25.62
N ARG A 446 -10.79 26.23 -25.84
CA ARG A 446 -11.96 25.75 -26.61
C ARG A 446 -11.65 25.50 -28.08
N SER A 447 -10.86 26.37 -28.71
CA SER A 447 -10.46 26.17 -30.10
C SER A 447 -9.56 24.94 -30.25
N ARG A 448 -8.70 24.68 -29.27
CA ARG A 448 -7.79 23.53 -29.26
C ARG A 448 -8.52 22.22 -28.95
N TYR A 449 -9.52 22.27 -28.08
CA TYR A 449 -10.27 21.10 -27.61
C TYR A 449 -11.79 21.33 -27.72
N PRO A 450 -12.34 21.38 -28.95
CA PRO A 450 -13.74 21.74 -29.19
C PRO A 450 -14.74 20.76 -28.57
N GLU A 451 -14.44 19.46 -28.63
CA GLU A 451 -15.29 18.37 -28.13
C GLU A 451 -15.07 18.05 -26.64
N HIS A 452 -14.20 18.79 -25.94
CA HIS A 452 -13.87 18.47 -24.55
C HIS A 452 -14.96 18.93 -23.58
N HIS A 453 -15.44 18.00 -22.75
CA HIS A 453 -16.42 18.27 -21.71
C HIS A 453 -15.74 18.44 -20.35
N LEU A 454 -15.97 19.59 -19.71
CA LEU A 454 -15.47 19.86 -18.37
C LEU A 454 -16.18 18.98 -17.34
N LYS A 455 -15.45 18.45 -16.36
CA LYS A 455 -15.98 17.63 -15.27
C LYS A 455 -15.56 18.19 -13.92
N GLY A 456 -16.32 17.86 -12.87
CA GLY A 456 -15.97 18.11 -11.48
C GLY A 456 -15.71 19.58 -11.15
N ASP A 457 -14.58 19.83 -10.50
CA ASP A 457 -14.12 21.14 -10.03
C ASP A 457 -14.03 22.20 -11.15
N LEU A 458 -13.72 21.80 -12.39
CA LEU A 458 -13.63 22.72 -13.51
C LEU A 458 -14.99 23.29 -13.93
N TYR A 459 -16.07 22.53 -13.75
CA TYR A 459 -17.42 23.03 -14.01
C TYR A 459 -17.82 24.08 -12.96
N LEU A 460 -17.43 23.89 -11.70
CA LEU A 460 -17.65 24.88 -10.64
C LEU A 460 -16.86 26.16 -10.88
N MET A 461 -15.57 26.03 -11.22
CA MET A 461 -14.73 27.18 -11.59
C MET A 461 -15.33 27.93 -12.79
N GLN A 462 -15.82 27.19 -13.80
CA GLN A 462 -16.51 27.76 -14.94
C GLN A 462 -17.75 28.55 -14.52
N ALA A 463 -18.63 27.98 -13.67
CA ALA A 463 -19.85 28.65 -13.21
C ALA A 463 -19.56 29.96 -12.48
N VAL A 464 -18.56 29.97 -11.59
CA VAL A 464 -18.15 31.18 -10.84
C VAL A 464 -17.56 32.25 -11.77
N ARG A 465 -16.76 31.85 -12.77
CA ARG A 465 -16.08 32.79 -13.68
C ARG A 465 -16.99 33.30 -14.80
N PHE A 466 -17.90 32.48 -15.32
CA PHE A 466 -18.84 32.88 -16.37
C PHE A 466 -19.82 33.96 -15.91
N HIS A 467 -20.18 33.95 -14.63
CA HIS A 467 -20.93 35.06 -14.03
C HIS A 467 -20.15 36.39 -14.13
N ARG A 468 -18.82 36.36 -13.98
CA ARG A 468 -17.95 37.54 -14.14
C ARG A 468 -17.69 37.93 -15.59
N TRP A 469 -17.75 36.98 -16.53
CA TRP A 469 -17.61 37.23 -17.97
C TRP A 469 -18.93 37.58 -18.68
N GLU A 470 -20.04 37.66 -17.94
CA GLU A 470 -21.39 37.91 -18.47
C GLU A 470 -21.82 36.93 -19.58
N MET A 471 -21.51 35.64 -19.41
CA MET A 471 -21.83 34.59 -20.39
C MET A 471 -22.81 33.55 -19.84
N SER A 472 -23.60 32.95 -20.72
CA SER A 472 -24.42 31.77 -20.39
C SER A 472 -23.51 30.54 -20.19
N ILE A 473 -23.72 29.81 -19.09
CA ILE A 473 -23.00 28.56 -18.80
C ILE A 473 -23.43 27.49 -19.82
N PRO A 474 -22.50 26.84 -20.55
CA PRO A 474 -22.82 25.72 -21.43
C PRO A 474 -23.44 24.55 -20.65
N ALA A 475 -24.41 23.85 -21.25
CA ALA A 475 -25.08 22.72 -20.60
C ALA A 475 -24.09 21.61 -20.21
N TYR A 476 -24.17 21.14 -18.96
CA TYR A 476 -23.42 20.00 -18.46
C TYR A 476 -23.91 18.71 -19.13
N ALA A 477 -23.01 17.96 -19.78
CA ALA A 477 -23.31 16.65 -20.35
C ALA A 477 -22.65 15.57 -19.46
N PRO A 478 -23.39 14.87 -18.60
CA PRO A 478 -22.81 13.81 -17.77
C PRO A 478 -22.38 12.63 -18.65
N GLY A 479 -21.08 12.42 -18.72
CA GLY A 479 -20.46 11.25 -19.34
C GLY A 479 -19.81 10.37 -18.28
N ASN A 480 -20.48 9.25 -17.98
CA ASN A 480 -20.17 8.16 -17.06
C ASN A 480 -20.15 8.52 -15.55
N GLU A 481 -21.04 7.81 -14.84
CA GLU A 481 -21.32 7.75 -13.40
C GLU A 481 -20.18 8.27 -12.50
N LEU A 482 -20.37 9.49 -11.99
CA LEU A 482 -19.99 9.79 -10.61
C LEU A 482 -21.13 9.23 -9.77
N GLU A 483 -20.86 8.19 -8.96
CA GLU A 483 -21.81 7.76 -7.93
C GLU A 483 -22.22 8.98 -7.10
N SER A 484 -23.51 9.25 -7.12
CA SER A 484 -24.16 10.44 -6.58
C SER A 484 -24.11 10.47 -5.05
N ASN A 485 -22.98 10.84 -4.44
CA ASN A 485 -22.92 11.16 -3.01
C ASN A 485 -22.04 12.37 -2.61
N GLU A 486 -21.42 13.11 -3.53
CA GLU A 486 -20.56 14.26 -3.16
C GLU A 486 -21.08 15.66 -3.53
N PHE A 487 -22.26 15.79 -4.15
CA PHE A 487 -22.76 17.10 -4.60
C PHE A 487 -24.18 17.50 -4.14
N ASP A 488 -24.83 16.72 -3.27
CA ASP A 488 -26.17 17.07 -2.73
C ASP A 488 -26.16 18.11 -1.60
N SER A 489 -25.03 18.78 -1.32
CA SER A 489 -24.90 19.71 -0.19
C SER A 489 -24.78 21.20 -0.55
N ILE A 490 -24.85 21.61 -1.83
CA ILE A 490 -24.55 23.01 -2.19
C ILE A 490 -25.77 23.97 -2.24
N PRO A 491 -27.05 23.52 -2.29
CA PRO A 491 -28.19 24.42 -2.02
C PRO A 491 -28.85 24.31 -0.63
N SER A 492 -28.51 23.33 0.23
CA SER A 492 -29.23 23.10 1.49
C SER A 492 -28.66 23.84 2.72
N LEU A 493 -27.54 24.55 2.58
CA LEU A 493 -26.94 25.39 3.65
C LEU A 493 -27.76 26.64 4.05
N LEU A 494 -28.94 26.85 3.45
CA LEU A 494 -29.88 27.92 3.83
C LEU A 494 -31.10 27.45 4.64
N ASN A 495 -31.35 26.15 4.78
CA ASN A 495 -32.47 25.64 5.59
C ASN A 495 -31.99 24.50 6.47
N GLY A 496 -31.64 24.84 7.71
CA GLY A 496 -31.07 23.90 8.68
C GLY A 496 -31.99 22.73 9.02
N THR A 497 -31.69 21.57 8.44
CA THR A 497 -31.99 20.24 8.97
C THR A 497 -31.10 19.23 8.24
N ALA A 498 -30.02 18.75 8.84
CA ALA A 498 -29.28 17.59 8.35
C ALA A 498 -29.18 16.55 9.47
N ASP A 499 -29.63 15.34 9.15
CA ASP A 499 -29.74 14.16 10.00
C ASP A 499 -28.36 13.48 10.20
N ALA A 500 -28.08 13.01 11.41
CA ALA A 500 -26.77 12.51 11.84
C ALA A 500 -26.46 11.06 11.39
N SER A 501 -27.16 10.55 10.38
CA SER A 501 -27.14 9.14 9.98
C SER A 501 -26.38 8.85 8.65
N SER A 502 -25.82 9.88 7.99
CA SER A 502 -25.26 9.77 6.64
C SER A 502 -23.72 9.76 6.56
N VAL A 503 -23.01 9.18 7.52
CA VAL A 503 -21.55 8.97 7.40
C VAL A 503 -21.30 7.64 6.68
N LYS A 504 -20.86 7.73 5.41
CA LYS A 504 -20.48 6.62 4.51
C LYS A 504 -18.93 6.57 4.34
N PRO A 505 -18.35 5.52 3.72
CA PRO A 505 -17.15 4.82 4.17
C PRO A 505 -15.80 5.46 3.77
N GLU A 506 -15.48 6.64 4.31
CA GLU A 506 -14.14 7.25 4.23
C GLU A 506 -13.23 6.90 5.43
N VAL A 507 -13.71 6.04 6.32
CA VAL A 507 -13.07 5.71 7.61
C VAL A 507 -11.73 4.96 7.45
N VAL A 508 -11.45 4.36 6.29
CA VAL A 508 -10.22 3.57 6.09
C VAL A 508 -9.09 4.39 5.47
N SER A 509 -9.35 5.33 4.57
CA SER A 509 -8.30 6.18 3.95
C SER A 509 -7.81 7.31 4.85
N ILE A 510 -8.54 7.61 5.93
CA ILE A 510 -8.16 8.61 6.93
C ILE A 510 -7.28 7.98 8.04
N LEU A 511 -7.35 6.66 8.24
CA LEU A 511 -6.66 5.94 9.33
C LEU A 511 -5.50 5.06 8.87
N LEU A 512 -5.45 4.72 7.57
CA LEU A 512 -4.28 4.18 6.85
C LEU A 512 -3.66 5.31 6.02
#